data_AF-A0A2V9VA82-F1
#
_entry.id   AF-A0A2V9VA82-F1
#
_cell.length_a   1.000
_cell.length_b   1.000
_cell.length_c   1.000
_cell.angle_alpha   90.00
_cell.angle_beta   90.00
_cell.angle_gamma   90.00
#
_symmetry.space_group_name_H-M   'P 1'
#
loop_
_entity.id
_entity.type
_entity.pdbx_description
1 polymer ?
#
loop_
_entity_poly.entity_id
_entity_poly.type
_entity_poly.pdbx_seq_one_letter_code
_entity_poly.pdbx_strand_id
1 'polypeptide(L)'
;MGLTAVNPITGNTDTLTKFLADPVEMKLLHMVTADPARTPTLVMFGDPNYFFFAGAPNCTSPCVTELPGFAWNHGDVQRDITTTWLGIVGPGVKRQGVTGEVWSDHTDIRPTILSLVGLTDDYSHDGRTLAEVMRDNALPTGVRRNPLAFTLLARAYKQINAPVGQFGRTTLAVSTSALAGDDTTYNNLENRLTTLGSRRDALAAQIIQKLEAAEFNNQPLDWPTTFRLLLQANQLLEQASGD
;
A
#
# COMPACT_ATOMS: atom_id res chain seq x y z
N MET A 1 -13.32 -5.32 21.37
CA MET A 1 -13.47 -6.79 21.20
C MET A 1 -12.29 -7.30 20.41
N GLY A 2 -11.82 -8.53 20.67
CA GLY A 2 -10.77 -9.14 19.88
C GLY A 2 -10.72 -10.63 20.11
N LEU A 3 -10.43 -11.40 19.07
CA LEU A 3 -10.15 -12.83 19.18
C LEU A 3 -8.92 -12.99 20.08
N THR A 4 -9.00 -13.84 21.10
CA THR A 4 -7.88 -14.13 22.01
C THR A 4 -7.55 -15.61 22.02
N ALA A 5 -6.30 -15.93 22.38
CA ALA A 5 -5.89 -17.30 22.64
C ALA A 5 -4.79 -17.37 23.69
N VAL A 6 -4.72 -18.49 24.40
CA VAL A 6 -3.56 -18.81 25.24
C VAL A 6 -2.41 -19.23 24.33
N ASN A 7 -1.30 -18.52 24.42
CA ASN A 7 -0.08 -18.80 23.68
C ASN A 7 0.58 -20.08 24.24
N PRO A 8 0.74 -21.14 23.43
CA PRO A 8 1.31 -22.40 23.89
C PRO A 8 2.80 -22.31 24.27
N ILE A 9 3.51 -21.26 23.83
CA ILE A 9 4.94 -21.04 24.13
C ILE A 9 5.11 -20.29 25.45
N THR A 10 4.34 -19.22 25.67
CA THR A 10 4.52 -18.32 26.82
C THR A 10 3.54 -18.56 27.97
N GLY A 11 2.40 -19.21 27.69
CA GLY A 11 1.29 -19.38 28.64
C GLY A 11 0.41 -18.13 28.83
N ASN A 12 0.74 -17.01 28.17
CA ASN A 12 -0.04 -15.77 28.26
C ASN A 12 -1.29 -15.83 27.36
N THR A 13 -2.32 -15.05 27.72
CA THR A 13 -3.47 -14.82 26.82
C THR A 13 -3.15 -13.62 25.92
N ASP A 14 -3.00 -13.87 24.63
CA ASP A 14 -2.71 -12.86 23.62
C ASP A 14 -3.98 -12.44 22.87
N THR A 15 -4.02 -11.18 22.42
CA THR A 15 -5.06 -10.68 21.50
C THR A 15 -4.58 -10.85 20.06
N LEU A 16 -5.28 -11.73 19.33
CA LEU A 16 -4.97 -12.14 17.97
C LEU A 16 -5.42 -11.12 16.92
N THR A 17 -6.47 -10.35 17.21
CA THR A 17 -6.96 -9.28 16.31
C THR A 17 -6.07 -8.04 16.43
N LYS A 18 -5.31 -7.69 15.39
CA LYS A 18 -4.52 -6.45 15.35
C LYS A 18 -5.20 -5.35 14.56
N PHE A 19 -5.69 -5.65 13.37
CA PHE A 19 -6.48 -4.72 12.58
C PHE A 19 -7.71 -5.40 12.01
N LEU A 20 -8.71 -4.60 11.72
CA LEU A 20 -9.94 -5.01 11.07
C LEU A 20 -10.20 -4.09 9.89
N ALA A 21 -10.66 -4.67 8.79
CA ALA A 21 -11.10 -3.94 7.61
C ALA A 21 -12.46 -4.47 7.15
N ASP A 22 -13.44 -3.58 7.10
CA ASP A 22 -14.73 -3.81 6.47
C ASP A 22 -14.65 -3.41 4.97
N PRO A 23 -15.74 -3.46 4.19
CA PRO A 23 -15.69 -3.13 2.76
C PRO A 23 -15.22 -1.72 2.44
N VAL A 24 -15.40 -0.75 3.35
CA VAL A 24 -14.91 0.62 3.15
C VAL A 24 -13.39 0.64 3.23
N GLU A 25 -12.81 0.08 4.30
CA GLU A 25 -11.35 0.02 4.44
C GLU A 25 -10.71 -0.88 3.38
N MET A 26 -11.33 -2.01 3.05
CA MET A 26 -10.85 -2.89 1.97
C MET A 26 -10.75 -2.15 0.64
N LYS A 27 -11.65 -1.20 0.36
CA LYS A 27 -11.53 -0.36 -0.84
C LYS A 27 -10.32 0.56 -0.77
N LEU A 28 -10.02 1.14 0.40
CA LEU A 28 -8.86 2.00 0.58
C LEU A 28 -7.53 1.25 0.38
N LEU A 29 -7.50 -0.02 0.79
CA LEU A 29 -6.38 -0.96 0.65
C LEU A 29 -6.31 -1.67 -0.71
N HIS A 30 -7.19 -1.36 -1.66
CA HIS A 30 -7.28 -2.02 -2.98
C HIS A 30 -7.54 -3.53 -2.91
N MET A 31 -8.35 -3.97 -1.94
CA MET A 31 -8.71 -5.37 -1.71
C MET A 31 -10.09 -5.76 -2.27
N VAL A 32 -10.84 -4.79 -2.79
CA VAL A 32 -12.13 -5.05 -3.44
C VAL A 32 -11.89 -5.50 -4.87
N THR A 33 -12.40 -6.68 -5.21
CA THR A 33 -12.27 -7.25 -6.56
C THR A 33 -13.54 -7.03 -7.38
N ALA A 34 -13.46 -7.19 -8.70
CA ALA A 34 -14.62 -7.12 -9.58
C ALA A 34 -15.64 -8.25 -9.39
N ASP A 35 -15.25 -9.34 -8.70
CA ASP A 35 -16.12 -10.47 -8.39
C ASP A 35 -16.64 -10.33 -6.94
N PRO A 36 -17.93 -10.02 -6.72
CA PRO A 36 -18.49 -9.90 -5.38
C PRO A 36 -18.34 -11.18 -4.54
N ALA A 37 -18.28 -12.36 -5.17
CA ALA A 37 -18.09 -13.62 -4.45
C ALA A 37 -16.65 -13.81 -3.93
N ARG A 38 -15.70 -13.00 -4.41
CA ARG A 38 -14.29 -13.01 -3.96
C ARG A 38 -13.93 -11.82 -3.09
N THR A 39 -14.88 -10.92 -2.84
CA THR A 39 -14.68 -9.79 -1.93
C THR A 39 -15.27 -10.16 -0.56
N PRO A 40 -14.45 -10.31 0.49
CA PRO A 40 -14.96 -10.62 1.82
C PRO A 40 -15.79 -9.46 2.37
N THR A 41 -16.58 -9.73 3.42
CA THR A 41 -17.35 -8.69 4.14
C THR A 41 -16.61 -8.16 5.37
N LEU A 42 -15.55 -8.85 5.81
CA LEU A 42 -14.67 -8.48 6.91
C LEU A 42 -13.33 -9.18 6.72
N VAL A 43 -12.24 -8.46 6.94
CA VAL A 43 -10.89 -9.01 7.03
C VAL A 43 -10.32 -8.69 8.40
N MET A 44 -9.75 -9.71 9.04
CA MET A 44 -8.93 -9.56 10.24
C MET A 44 -7.46 -9.70 9.86
N PHE A 45 -6.68 -8.71 10.24
CA PHE A 45 -5.22 -8.75 10.24
C PHE A 45 -4.77 -9.11 11.65
N GLY A 46 -3.90 -10.10 11.72
CA GLY A 46 -3.58 -10.85 12.91
C GLY A 46 -2.36 -10.36 13.68
N ASP A 47 -2.16 -10.96 14.85
CA ASP A 47 -0.94 -10.80 15.62
C ASP A 47 0.26 -11.39 14.83
N PRO A 48 1.37 -10.63 14.63
CA PRO A 48 2.55 -11.11 13.92
C PRO A 48 3.15 -12.42 14.46
N ASN A 49 2.86 -12.79 15.71
CA ASN A 49 3.34 -14.04 16.32
C ASN A 49 2.47 -15.26 15.97
N TYR A 50 1.38 -15.08 15.20
CA TYR A 50 0.42 -16.13 14.89
C TYR A 50 0.28 -16.35 13.38
N PHE A 51 0.00 -17.60 13.01
CA PHE A 51 -0.37 -18.00 11.66
C PHE A 51 -1.81 -18.51 11.64
N PHE A 52 -2.64 -17.95 10.75
CA PHE A 52 -4.02 -18.37 10.58
C PHE A 52 -4.15 -19.37 9.43
N PHE A 53 -4.89 -20.44 9.68
CA PHE A 53 -5.18 -21.47 8.68
C PHE A 53 -6.65 -21.89 8.79
N ALA A 54 -7.19 -22.47 7.72
CA ALA A 54 -8.55 -22.98 7.71
C ALA A 54 -8.64 -24.31 8.48
N GLY A 55 -9.68 -24.47 9.32
CA GLY A 55 -9.90 -25.67 10.11
C GLY A 55 -11.36 -25.82 10.55
N ALA A 56 -11.68 -26.94 11.21
CA ALA A 56 -13.01 -27.16 11.75
C ALA A 56 -13.29 -26.17 12.90
N PRO A 57 -14.45 -25.49 12.94
CA PRO A 57 -14.75 -24.44 13.91
C PRO A 57 -15.20 -24.99 15.28
N ASN A 58 -14.79 -26.21 15.63
CA ASN A 58 -15.27 -26.95 16.81
C ASN A 58 -14.18 -27.20 17.86
N CYS A 59 -12.92 -26.86 17.56
CA CYS A 59 -11.77 -27.11 18.42
C CYS A 59 -11.68 -28.54 18.98
N THR A 60 -12.14 -29.56 18.23
CA THR A 60 -11.95 -30.98 18.64
C THR A 60 -10.47 -31.39 18.57
N SER A 61 -9.69 -30.71 17.74
CA SER A 61 -8.23 -30.56 17.90
C SER A 61 -7.93 -29.16 18.43
N PRO A 62 -6.80 -28.93 19.13
CA PRO A 62 -6.45 -27.61 19.66
C PRO A 62 -6.56 -26.53 18.59
N CYS A 63 -7.38 -25.50 18.84
CA CYS A 63 -7.55 -24.37 17.91
C CYS A 63 -6.31 -23.49 17.79
N VAL A 64 -5.38 -23.60 18.75
CA VAL A 64 -4.05 -23.02 18.69
C VAL A 64 -3.06 -24.10 19.09
N THR A 65 -2.02 -24.24 18.29
CA THR A 65 -0.94 -25.20 18.52
C THR A 65 0.36 -24.61 18.03
N GLU A 66 1.48 -25.04 18.62
CA GLU A 66 2.81 -24.70 18.16
C GLU A 66 3.27 -25.80 17.19
N LEU A 67 3.84 -25.39 16.05
CA LEU A 67 4.32 -26.29 15.01
C LEU A 67 5.82 -26.04 14.79
N PRO A 68 6.72 -26.73 15.51
CA PRO A 68 8.15 -26.40 15.53
C PRO A 68 8.82 -26.45 14.15
N GLY A 69 8.27 -27.24 13.23
CA GLY A 69 8.79 -27.38 11.86
C GLY A 69 8.38 -26.25 10.91
N PHE A 70 7.60 -25.26 11.35
CA PHE A 70 7.05 -24.22 10.49
C PHE A 70 7.20 -22.83 11.14
N ALA A 71 8.30 -22.14 10.80
CA ALA A 71 8.69 -20.88 11.45
C ALA A 71 8.53 -19.63 10.55
N TRP A 72 7.63 -19.66 9.57
CA TRP A 72 7.45 -18.59 8.59
C TRP A 72 5.98 -18.41 8.22
N ASN A 73 5.55 -17.17 8.01
CA ASN A 73 4.19 -16.83 7.59
C ASN A 73 4.20 -15.56 6.72
N HIS A 74 3.16 -15.34 5.92
CA HIS A 74 2.87 -14.13 5.16
C HIS A 74 1.35 -13.99 4.90
N GLY A 75 0.91 -12.87 4.32
CA GLY A 75 -0.50 -12.65 3.95
C GLY A 75 -1.24 -11.59 4.77
N ASP A 76 -0.49 -10.73 5.46
CA ASP A 76 -0.98 -9.72 6.39
C ASP A 76 -0.15 -8.42 6.21
N VAL A 77 -0.27 -7.41 7.07
CA VAL A 77 0.21 -6.03 6.84
C VAL A 77 1.54 -5.70 7.54
N GLN A 78 2.10 -6.64 8.28
CA GLN A 78 3.31 -6.43 9.08
C GLN A 78 4.52 -6.21 8.17
N ARG A 79 5.40 -5.29 8.58
CA ARG A 79 6.56 -4.88 7.77
C ARG A 79 7.47 -6.06 7.42
N ASP A 80 7.62 -7.02 8.33
CA ASP A 80 8.49 -8.19 8.16
C ASP A 80 8.08 -9.10 7.00
N ILE A 81 6.81 -9.04 6.58
CA ILE A 81 6.26 -9.86 5.49
C ILE A 81 5.86 -9.03 4.26
N THR A 82 5.60 -7.73 4.41
CA THR A 82 5.27 -6.83 3.29
C THR A 82 6.50 -6.13 2.69
N THR A 83 7.65 -6.17 3.36
CA THR A 83 8.90 -5.59 2.84
C THR A 83 9.67 -6.66 2.09
N THR A 84 9.78 -6.51 0.77
CA THR A 84 10.49 -7.44 -0.10
C THR A 84 11.60 -6.72 -0.87
N TRP A 85 12.55 -7.50 -1.40
CA TRP A 85 13.65 -6.96 -2.21
C TRP A 85 13.34 -7.08 -3.70
N LEU A 86 13.52 -5.98 -4.43
CA LEU A 86 13.49 -5.95 -5.88
C LEU A 86 14.91 -5.82 -6.43
N GLY A 87 15.37 -6.83 -7.17
CA GLY A 87 16.62 -6.78 -7.90
C GLY A 87 16.41 -6.32 -9.34
N ILE A 88 17.09 -5.24 -9.76
CA ILE A 88 17.07 -4.75 -11.15
C ILE A 88 18.50 -4.65 -11.65
N VAL A 89 18.79 -5.28 -12.79
CA VAL A 89 20.12 -5.27 -13.41
C VAL A 89 20.00 -5.20 -14.92
N GLY A 90 20.82 -4.38 -15.56
CA GLY A 90 20.85 -4.27 -17.01
C GLY A 90 21.32 -2.91 -17.51
N PRO A 91 21.30 -2.71 -18.84
CA PRO A 91 21.50 -1.40 -19.44
C PRO A 91 20.55 -0.34 -18.85
N GLY A 92 21.05 0.87 -18.66
CA GLY A 92 20.25 1.98 -18.11
C GLY A 92 20.00 1.95 -16.61
N VAL A 93 20.39 0.89 -15.88
CA VAL A 93 20.25 0.80 -14.42
C VAL A 93 21.54 1.26 -13.71
N LYS A 94 21.40 2.00 -12.60
CA LYS A 94 22.52 2.44 -11.75
C LYS A 94 23.08 1.26 -10.96
N ARG A 95 24.38 1.30 -10.65
CA ARG A 95 25.04 0.30 -9.80
C ARG A 95 25.06 0.79 -8.34
N GLN A 96 23.91 0.74 -7.66
CA GLN A 96 23.76 1.27 -6.29
C GLN A 96 24.00 0.22 -5.19
N GLY A 97 24.10 -1.06 -5.53
CA GLY A 97 24.14 -2.13 -4.53
C GLY A 97 22.78 -2.28 -3.85
N VAL A 98 22.79 -2.69 -2.59
CA VAL A 98 21.57 -2.84 -1.76
C VAL A 98 21.25 -1.50 -1.10
N THR A 99 20.03 -1.01 -1.26
CA THR A 99 19.55 0.23 -0.62
C THR A 99 18.09 0.09 -0.19
N GLY A 100 17.72 0.71 0.92
CA GLY A 100 16.34 0.83 1.41
C GLY A 100 15.76 2.25 1.29
N GLU A 101 16.43 3.15 0.56
CA GLU A 101 16.06 4.57 0.48
C GLU A 101 14.94 4.86 -0.54
N VAL A 102 14.75 3.97 -1.52
CA VAL A 102 13.71 4.10 -2.55
C VAL A 102 12.45 3.43 -2.05
N TRP A 103 11.42 4.23 -1.79
CA TRP A 103 10.09 3.68 -1.56
C TRP A 103 9.51 3.20 -2.90
N SER A 104 9.15 1.92 -2.96
CA SER A 104 8.49 1.27 -4.11
C SER A 104 7.46 0.24 -3.63
N ASP A 105 6.47 -0.06 -4.46
CA ASP A 105 5.64 -1.27 -4.31
C ASP A 105 5.65 -2.11 -5.60
N HIS A 106 4.89 -3.21 -5.58
CA HIS A 106 4.89 -4.18 -6.68
C HIS A 106 4.39 -3.59 -8.01
N THR A 107 3.49 -2.60 -7.97
CA THR A 107 2.90 -2.02 -9.19
C THR A 107 3.91 -1.17 -9.95
N ASP A 108 5.00 -0.74 -9.30
CA ASP A 108 6.07 0.07 -9.90
C ASP A 108 6.98 -0.74 -10.85
N ILE A 109 6.96 -2.09 -10.76
CA ILE A 109 7.87 -2.95 -11.55
C ILE A 109 7.61 -2.84 -13.05
N ARG A 110 6.35 -2.98 -13.47
CA ARG A 110 5.96 -2.96 -14.88
C ARG A 110 6.28 -1.62 -15.58
N PRO A 111 5.83 -0.44 -15.09
CA PRO A 111 6.17 0.83 -15.72
C PRO A 111 7.68 1.08 -15.73
N THR A 112 8.42 0.62 -14.72
CA THR A 112 9.90 0.69 -14.72
C THR A 112 10.53 -0.13 -15.84
N ILE A 113 10.06 -1.38 -16.05
CA ILE A 113 10.54 -2.21 -17.17
C ILE A 113 10.22 -1.54 -18.50
N LEU A 114 8.97 -1.11 -18.71
CA LEU A 114 8.53 -0.45 -19.94
C LEU A 114 9.37 0.79 -20.25
N SER A 115 9.62 1.63 -19.24
CA SER A 115 10.48 2.80 -19.35
C SER A 115 11.91 2.46 -19.78
N LEU A 116 12.51 1.41 -19.18
CA LEU A 116 13.86 0.96 -19.53
C LEU A 116 13.98 0.41 -20.96
N VAL A 117 12.92 -0.22 -21.48
CA VAL A 117 12.93 -0.82 -22.83
C VAL A 117 12.27 0.04 -23.90
N GLY A 118 11.80 1.25 -23.55
CA GLY A 118 11.15 2.17 -24.48
C GLY A 118 9.80 1.71 -25.00
N LEU A 119 9.04 0.97 -24.18
CA LEU A 119 7.69 0.50 -24.50
C LEU A 119 6.63 1.25 -23.68
N THR A 120 5.37 1.09 -24.08
CA THR A 120 4.19 1.67 -23.43
C THR A 120 3.07 0.63 -23.41
N ASP A 121 2.15 0.77 -22.44
CA ASP A 121 0.87 0.07 -22.46
C ASP A 121 -0.25 0.99 -22.95
N ASP A 122 -1.39 0.39 -23.31
CA ASP A 122 -2.63 1.07 -23.69
C ASP A 122 -3.58 1.32 -22.49
N TYR A 123 -3.13 0.99 -21.28
CA TYR A 123 -3.85 1.24 -20.03
C TYR A 123 -2.95 1.97 -19.02
N SER A 124 -3.59 2.66 -18.07
CA SER A 124 -2.89 3.39 -17.00
C SER A 124 -2.45 2.44 -15.89
N HIS A 125 -1.28 2.68 -15.31
CA HIS A 125 -0.69 1.85 -14.27
C HIS A 125 -1.09 2.33 -12.87
N ASP A 126 -1.20 1.41 -11.91
CA ASP A 126 -1.29 1.73 -10.48
C ASP A 126 0.08 2.05 -9.84
N GLY A 127 1.14 2.01 -10.65
CA GLY A 127 2.53 2.20 -10.25
C GLY A 127 3.22 3.26 -11.08
N ARG A 128 4.44 3.59 -10.66
CA ARG A 128 5.29 4.60 -11.30
C ARG A 128 6.64 4.02 -11.67
N THR A 129 7.31 4.65 -12.61
CA THR A 129 8.71 4.37 -12.96
C THR A 129 9.63 4.71 -11.80
N LEU A 130 10.50 3.77 -11.43
CA LEU A 130 11.54 3.96 -10.42
C LEU A 130 12.72 4.76 -10.97
N ALA A 131 12.52 6.04 -11.27
CA ALA A 131 13.55 6.92 -11.83
C ALA A 131 14.84 6.99 -10.98
N GLU A 132 14.73 6.79 -9.66
CA GLU A 132 15.86 6.81 -8.72
C GLU A 132 16.91 5.75 -9.05
N VAL A 133 16.50 4.60 -9.62
CA VAL A 133 17.39 3.45 -9.93
C VAL A 133 17.90 3.48 -11.37
N MET A 134 17.37 4.37 -12.21
CA MET A 134 17.77 4.53 -13.61
C MET A 134 18.91 5.54 -13.75
N ARG A 135 19.80 5.32 -14.72
CA ARG A 135 20.83 6.28 -15.14
C ARG A 135 20.19 7.45 -15.87
N ASP A 136 20.81 8.62 -15.77
CA ASP A 136 20.29 9.85 -16.37
C ASP A 136 20.05 9.71 -17.88
N ASN A 137 20.93 9.00 -18.59
CA ASN A 137 20.81 8.77 -20.03
C ASN A 137 19.73 7.75 -20.42
N ALA A 138 19.20 6.97 -19.46
CA ALA A 138 18.11 6.02 -19.66
C ALA A 138 16.74 6.55 -19.19
N LEU A 139 16.70 7.67 -18.45
CA LEU A 139 15.44 8.30 -18.06
C LEU A 139 14.66 8.78 -19.29
N PRO A 140 13.32 8.59 -19.33
CA PRO A 140 12.48 9.22 -20.35
C PRO A 140 12.71 10.74 -20.40
N THR A 141 12.56 11.34 -21.59
CA THR A 141 12.85 12.78 -21.76
C THR A 141 12.00 13.65 -20.85
N GLY A 142 10.72 13.30 -20.66
CA GLY A 142 9.82 14.03 -19.76
C GLY A 142 10.30 13.99 -18.31
N VAL A 143 10.69 12.80 -17.83
CA VAL A 143 11.28 12.62 -16.48
C VAL A 143 12.61 13.35 -16.34
N ARG A 144 13.53 13.20 -17.30
CA ARG A 144 14.89 13.74 -17.26
C ARG A 144 14.95 15.26 -17.21
N ARG A 145 13.94 15.95 -17.77
CA ARG A 145 13.86 17.42 -17.75
C ARG A 145 13.64 17.97 -16.35
N ASN A 146 12.87 17.28 -15.50
CA ASN A 146 12.58 17.68 -14.11
C ASN A 146 12.57 16.46 -13.16
N PRO A 147 13.71 15.79 -12.96
CA PRO A 147 13.77 14.50 -12.26
C PRO A 147 13.43 14.62 -10.77
N LEU A 148 13.75 15.75 -10.14
CA LEU A 148 13.40 16.02 -8.75
C LEU A 148 11.88 16.18 -8.57
N ALA A 149 11.23 16.97 -9.43
CA ALA A 149 9.78 17.16 -9.39
C ALA A 149 9.04 15.83 -9.58
N PHE A 150 9.48 15.02 -10.57
CA PHE A 150 8.97 13.68 -10.79
C PHE A 150 9.12 12.79 -9.55
N THR A 151 10.33 12.70 -8.99
CA THR A 151 10.62 11.81 -7.86
C THR A 151 9.83 12.19 -6.61
N LEU A 152 9.72 13.49 -6.31
CA LEU A 152 8.92 13.98 -5.17
C LEU A 152 7.44 13.60 -5.34
N LEU A 153 6.88 13.84 -6.52
CA LEU A 153 5.48 13.54 -6.76
C LEU A 153 5.20 12.04 -6.80
N ALA A 154 6.08 11.25 -7.41
CA ALA A 154 6.01 9.79 -7.43
C ALA A 154 6.01 9.20 -6.02
N ARG A 155 6.87 9.69 -5.13
CA ARG A 155 6.89 9.25 -3.73
C ARG A 155 5.60 9.60 -2.99
N ALA A 156 5.09 10.82 -3.19
CA ALA A 156 3.82 11.24 -2.59
C ALA A 156 2.64 10.39 -3.08
N TYR A 157 2.58 10.10 -4.40
CA TYR A 157 1.60 9.19 -4.99
C TYR A 157 1.60 7.84 -4.28
N LYS A 158 2.78 7.28 -4.03
CA LYS A 158 2.88 6.00 -3.34
C LYS A 158 2.45 6.05 -1.88
N GLN A 159 2.74 7.13 -1.16
CA GLN A 159 2.26 7.28 0.22
C GLN A 159 0.73 7.37 0.32
N ILE A 160 0.06 7.95 -0.68
CA ILE A 160 -1.40 8.07 -0.68
C ILE A 160 -2.12 6.87 -1.30
N ASN A 161 -1.48 6.18 -2.25
CA ASN A 161 -2.17 5.18 -3.09
C ASN A 161 -1.76 3.74 -2.81
N ALA A 162 -0.56 3.45 -2.31
CA ALA A 162 -0.19 2.06 -2.06
C ALA A 162 -0.93 1.49 -0.83
N PRO A 163 -1.33 0.20 -0.83
CA PRO A 163 -2.01 -0.42 0.31
C PRO A 163 -1.24 -0.28 1.64
N VAL A 164 0.08 -0.40 1.57
CA VAL A 164 0.98 -0.29 2.73
C VAL A 164 1.72 1.07 2.81
N GLY A 165 1.29 2.03 2.00
CA GLY A 165 1.68 3.44 2.13
C GLY A 165 1.09 4.07 3.38
N GLN A 166 1.51 5.30 3.69
CA GLN A 166 1.05 6.01 4.88
C GLN A 166 -0.48 6.10 4.97
N PHE A 167 -1.17 6.43 3.87
CA PHE A 167 -2.63 6.54 3.87
C PHE A 167 -3.30 5.22 4.27
N GLY A 168 -2.98 4.11 3.58
CA GLY A 168 -3.58 2.81 3.87
C GLY A 168 -3.29 2.29 5.28
N ARG A 169 -2.07 2.49 5.80
CA ARG A 169 -1.75 2.10 7.19
C ARG A 169 -2.50 2.94 8.22
N THR A 170 -2.63 4.24 7.97
CA THR A 170 -3.37 5.15 8.86
C THR A 170 -4.86 4.83 8.84
N THR A 171 -5.47 4.64 7.66
CA THR A 171 -6.90 4.35 7.56
C THR A 171 -7.24 2.99 8.16
N LEU A 172 -6.35 2.00 8.03
CA LEU A 172 -6.55 0.68 8.66
C LEU A 172 -6.64 0.77 10.19
N ALA A 173 -5.84 1.64 10.83
CA ALA A 173 -5.95 1.89 12.26
C ALA A 173 -7.29 2.59 12.62
N VAL A 174 -7.76 3.51 11.77
CA VAL A 174 -9.06 4.18 11.93
C VAL A 174 -10.22 3.19 11.77
N SER A 175 -10.21 2.33 10.74
CA SER A 175 -11.21 1.28 10.53
C SER A 175 -11.28 0.31 11.70
N THR A 176 -10.11 -0.08 12.23
CA THR A 176 -10.04 -0.91 13.44
C THR A 176 -10.72 -0.24 14.63
N SER A 177 -10.54 1.07 14.78
CA SER A 177 -11.20 1.85 15.84
C SER A 177 -12.71 1.99 15.60
N ALA A 178 -13.14 2.15 14.35
CA ALA A 178 -14.54 2.18 13.95
C ALA A 178 -15.25 0.87 14.32
N LEU A 179 -14.67 -0.25 13.92
CA LEU A 179 -15.22 -1.61 14.14
C LEU A 179 -15.18 -2.04 15.61
N ALA A 180 -14.36 -1.41 16.44
CA ALA A 180 -14.33 -1.63 17.89
C ALA A 180 -15.30 -0.72 18.67
N GLY A 181 -15.83 0.33 18.04
CA GLY A 181 -16.67 1.36 18.65
C GLY A 181 -18.15 0.97 18.73
N ASP A 182 -18.97 1.90 19.23
CA ASP A 182 -20.43 1.83 19.15
C ASP A 182 -20.94 2.30 17.77
N ASP A 183 -22.25 2.17 17.53
CA ASP A 183 -22.86 2.55 16.25
C ASP A 183 -22.57 4.01 15.85
N THR A 184 -22.52 4.92 16.83
CA THR A 184 -22.24 6.34 16.56
C THR A 184 -20.80 6.53 16.10
N THR A 185 -19.86 5.91 16.81
CA THR A 185 -18.42 5.95 16.49
C THR A 185 -18.16 5.30 15.13
N TYR A 186 -18.72 4.12 14.90
CA TYR A 186 -18.65 3.40 13.63
C TYR A 186 -19.12 4.28 12.48
N ASN A 187 -20.36 4.78 12.54
CA ASN A 187 -20.93 5.60 11.47
C ASN A 187 -20.12 6.87 11.19
N ASN A 188 -19.60 7.53 12.23
CA ASN A 188 -18.78 8.74 12.06
C ASN A 188 -17.45 8.44 11.36
N LEU A 189 -16.75 7.39 11.77
CA LEU A 189 -15.46 7.02 11.20
C LEU A 189 -15.61 6.43 9.79
N GLU A 190 -16.64 5.63 9.53
CA GLU A 190 -16.94 5.09 8.20
C GLU A 190 -17.25 6.19 7.17
N ASN A 191 -18.04 7.20 7.56
CA ASN A 191 -18.31 8.37 6.71
C ASN A 191 -17.03 9.16 6.42
N ARG A 192 -16.14 9.28 7.41
CA ARG A 192 -14.84 9.91 7.26
C ARG A 192 -13.94 9.13 6.30
N LEU A 193 -13.82 7.81 6.47
CA LEU A 193 -13.03 6.93 5.60
C LEU A 193 -13.53 6.97 4.14
N THR A 194 -14.85 6.93 3.94
CA THR A 194 -15.47 7.07 2.61
C THR A 194 -15.12 8.40 1.94
N THR A 195 -15.17 9.49 2.70
CA THR A 195 -14.82 10.84 2.21
C THR A 195 -13.33 10.93 1.85
N LEU A 196 -12.47 10.42 2.73
CA LEU A 196 -11.02 10.37 2.50
C LEU A 196 -10.68 9.53 1.27
N GLY A 197 -11.28 8.36 1.11
CA GLY A 197 -11.10 7.49 -0.06
C GLY A 197 -11.48 8.19 -1.36
N SER A 198 -12.61 8.88 -1.39
CA SER A 198 -13.03 9.63 -2.59
C SER A 198 -12.04 10.75 -2.95
N ARG A 199 -11.48 11.44 -1.95
CA ARG A 199 -10.43 12.45 -2.15
C ARG A 199 -9.12 11.82 -2.63
N ARG A 200 -8.73 10.69 -2.03
CA ARG A 200 -7.55 9.90 -2.41
C ARG A 200 -7.65 9.50 -3.87
N ASP A 201 -8.75 8.88 -4.28
CA ASP A 201 -8.95 8.38 -5.65
C ASP A 201 -8.83 9.53 -6.68
N ALA A 202 -9.50 10.66 -6.42
CA ALA A 202 -9.45 11.82 -7.31
C ALA A 202 -8.05 12.46 -7.40
N LEU A 203 -7.31 12.50 -6.29
CA LEU A 203 -5.95 13.03 -6.26
C LEU A 203 -4.96 12.06 -6.93
N ALA A 204 -5.04 10.77 -6.61
CA ALA A 204 -4.23 9.71 -7.20
C ALA A 204 -4.37 9.70 -8.72
N ALA A 205 -5.61 9.82 -9.24
CA ALA A 205 -5.87 9.93 -10.68
C ALA A 205 -5.19 11.15 -11.34
N GLN A 206 -5.20 12.32 -10.68
CA GLN A 206 -4.50 13.49 -11.18
C GLN A 206 -2.97 13.29 -11.18
N ILE A 207 -2.44 12.69 -10.12
CA ILE A 207 -0.99 12.51 -9.98
C ILE A 207 -0.50 11.50 -11.02
N ILE A 208 -1.13 10.33 -11.13
CA ILE A 208 -0.69 9.28 -12.04
C ILE A 208 -0.72 9.76 -13.50
N GLN A 209 -1.74 10.53 -13.89
CA GLN A 209 -1.79 11.14 -15.22
C GLN A 209 -0.57 12.02 -15.51
N LYS A 210 -0.08 12.78 -14.52
CA LYS A 210 1.12 13.62 -14.67
C LYS A 210 2.40 12.81 -14.71
N LEU A 211 2.49 11.74 -13.91
CA LEU A 211 3.63 10.84 -13.92
C LEU A 211 3.74 10.13 -15.28
N GLU A 212 2.66 9.50 -15.75
CA GLU A 212 2.64 8.77 -17.02
C GLU A 212 2.88 9.67 -18.22
N ALA A 213 2.40 10.93 -18.17
CA ALA A 213 2.71 11.90 -19.21
C ALA A 213 4.22 12.20 -19.31
N ALA A 214 4.93 12.22 -18.18
CA ALA A 214 6.39 12.40 -18.15
C ALA A 214 7.15 11.14 -18.55
N GLU A 215 6.65 9.97 -18.15
CA GLU A 215 7.28 8.67 -18.40
C GLU A 215 7.14 8.22 -19.85
N PHE A 216 5.95 8.39 -20.43
CA PHE A 216 5.59 7.74 -21.70
C PHE A 216 5.22 8.71 -22.82
N ASN A 217 4.92 9.98 -22.50
CA ASN A 217 4.48 10.98 -23.49
C ASN A 217 5.43 12.17 -23.66
N ASN A 218 6.63 12.11 -23.09
CA ASN A 218 7.64 13.17 -23.13
C ASN A 218 7.16 14.55 -22.61
N GLN A 219 6.17 14.56 -21.72
CA GLN A 219 5.62 15.78 -21.12
C GLN A 219 6.21 15.99 -19.72
N PRO A 220 7.21 16.86 -19.54
CA PRO A 220 7.82 17.07 -18.23
C PRO A 220 6.83 17.68 -17.23
N LEU A 221 6.99 17.36 -15.95
CA LEU A 221 6.25 18.02 -14.89
C LEU A 221 6.70 19.48 -14.73
N ASP A 222 5.76 20.38 -14.42
CA ASP A 222 6.05 21.74 -13.99
C ASP A 222 5.98 21.88 -12.46
N TRP A 223 6.78 22.79 -11.91
CA TRP A 223 6.85 23.02 -10.46
C TRP A 223 5.55 23.52 -9.84
N PRO A 224 4.80 24.48 -10.43
CA PRO A 224 3.51 24.91 -9.88
C PRO A 224 2.51 23.76 -9.69
N THR A 225 2.33 22.92 -10.70
CA THR A 225 1.45 21.75 -10.62
C THR A 225 1.97 20.74 -9.60
N THR A 226 3.27 20.45 -9.63
CA THR A 226 3.91 19.51 -8.70
C THR A 226 3.71 19.95 -7.25
N PHE A 227 4.00 21.20 -6.93
CA PHE A 227 3.85 21.75 -5.58
C PHE A 227 2.40 21.68 -5.10
N ARG A 228 1.44 22.05 -5.96
CA ARG A 228 0.00 21.95 -5.63
C ARG A 228 -0.40 20.52 -5.28
N LEU A 229 0.01 19.55 -6.09
CA LEU A 229 -0.34 18.13 -5.87
C LEU A 229 0.35 17.56 -4.63
N LEU A 230 1.60 17.95 -4.37
CA LEU A 230 2.31 17.58 -3.13
C LEU A 230 1.61 18.14 -1.88
N LEU A 231 1.18 19.41 -1.92
CA LEU A 231 0.42 20.01 -0.83
C LEU A 231 -0.89 19.26 -0.57
N GLN A 232 -1.63 18.92 -1.63
CA GLN A 232 -2.87 18.15 -1.52
C GLN A 232 -2.63 16.73 -0.96
N ALA A 233 -1.54 16.08 -1.36
CA ALA A 233 -1.17 14.76 -0.84
C ALA A 233 -0.85 14.82 0.66
N ASN A 234 -0.06 15.80 1.08
CA ASN A 234 0.26 16.00 2.50
C ASN A 234 -0.99 16.32 3.32
N GLN A 235 -1.85 17.22 2.84
CA GLN A 235 -3.12 17.54 3.49
C GLN A 235 -4.03 16.31 3.63
N LEU A 236 -4.07 15.43 2.62
CA LEU A 236 -4.84 14.19 2.69
C LEU A 236 -4.28 13.25 3.77
N LEU A 237 -2.96 13.13 3.88
CA LEU A 237 -2.29 12.30 4.88
C LEU A 237 -2.49 12.83 6.32
N GLU A 238 -2.43 14.15 6.49
CA GLU A 238 -2.77 14.84 7.76
C GLU A 238 -4.22 14.56 8.15
N GLN A 239 -5.17 14.81 7.22
CA GLN A 239 -6.60 14.54 7.43
C GLN A 239 -6.90 13.07 7.72
N ALA A 240 -6.14 12.12 7.17
CA ALA A 240 -6.28 10.70 7.48
C ALA A 240 -5.82 10.40 8.92
N SER A 241 -4.75 11.06 9.37
CA SER A 241 -4.17 10.85 10.70
C SER A 241 -5.02 11.44 11.82
N GLY A 242 -5.89 12.41 11.51
CA GLY A 242 -6.80 13.02 12.49
C GLY A 242 -6.21 14.22 13.23
N ASP A 243 -5.15 14.79 12.68
CA ASP A 243 -4.54 16.05 13.10
C ASP A 243 -5.14 17.24 12.33
#